data_AF-A0A847DQB2-F1
#
_entry.id   AF-A0A847DQB2-F1
#
_cell.length_a   1.000
_cell.length_b   1.000
_cell.length_c   1.000
_cell.angle_alpha   90.00
_cell.angle_beta   90.00
_cell.angle_gamma   90.00
#
_symmetry.space_group_name_H-M   'P 1'
#
loop_
_entity.id
_entity.type
_entity.pdbx_description
1 polymer ?
#
loop_
_entity_poly.entity_id
_entity_poly.type
_entity_poly.pdbx_seq_one_letter_code
_entity_poly.pdbx_strand_id
1 'polypeptide(L)'
;MRRHSTANITDGFTLIELLVVVAIISILSSIAVPNFLEAQVRAKVARVKSDQRVIANAVEAYRVDNNNVPLRRDMDGFGTPSAVAWPFPPLSEKGKYMHVLTTPIAYITTIPVDIFNTPVMGGNYDPSCAWIDFWDEIQTQNWLRVQKNQASYNSEGNYMIVSVGPDKYMGIVRAYEGGRWGYPSEPASIRLSSKLFYDPTNGTISSGNIYRWQRDLDQKDVYPKQLF
;
A
#
# COMPACT_ATOMS: atom_id res chain seq x y z
N MET A 1 -14.72 78.98 4.28
CA MET A 1 -14.94 77.54 4.07
C MET A 1 -13.61 76.93 3.59
N ARG A 2 -12.81 76.30 4.47
CA ARG A 2 -11.48 75.75 4.14
C ARG A 2 -11.62 74.26 3.84
N ARG A 3 -11.33 73.82 2.62
CA ARG A 3 -11.27 72.39 2.27
C ARG A 3 -9.91 71.83 2.71
N HIS A 4 -9.91 70.89 3.65
CA HIS A 4 -8.76 70.04 3.90
C HIS A 4 -8.65 69.00 2.78
N SER A 5 -7.61 69.12 1.96
CA SER A 5 -7.20 68.08 1.01
C SER A 5 -6.38 67.05 1.77
N THR A 6 -6.95 65.88 2.04
CA THR A 6 -6.22 64.73 2.58
C THR A 6 -5.38 64.11 1.46
N ALA A 7 -4.06 64.25 1.55
CA ALA A 7 -3.13 63.56 0.65
C ALA A 7 -3.14 62.06 0.97
N ASN A 8 -3.47 61.22 -0.02
CA ASN A 8 -3.30 59.78 0.09
C ASN A 8 -1.82 59.45 -0.07
N ILE A 9 -1.17 59.04 1.03
CA ILE A 9 0.17 58.47 1.00
C ILE A 9 0.01 57.03 0.53
N THR A 10 0.32 56.76 -0.74
CA THR A 10 0.50 55.40 -1.23
C THR A 10 1.96 55.03 -1.03
N ASP A 11 2.28 54.40 0.11
CA ASP A 11 3.60 53.82 0.34
C ASP A 11 3.80 52.61 -0.57
N GLY A 12 4.86 52.67 -1.40
CA GLY A 12 5.28 51.57 -2.26
C GLY A 12 6.29 50.68 -1.54
N PHE A 13 6.14 49.36 -1.67
CA PHE A 13 7.11 48.38 -1.16
C PHE A 13 8.46 48.56 -1.85
N THR A 14 9.54 48.53 -1.08
CA THR A 14 10.89 48.54 -1.65
C THR A 14 11.30 47.14 -2.13
N LEU A 15 12.13 47.09 -3.17
CA LEU A 15 12.68 45.82 -3.67
C LEU A 15 13.50 45.09 -2.60
N ILE A 16 14.17 45.82 -1.72
CA ILE A 16 14.98 45.23 -0.65
C ILE A 16 14.12 44.61 0.46
N GLU A 17 12.98 45.21 0.81
CA GLU A 17 12.02 44.61 1.75
C GLU A 17 11.47 43.30 1.22
N LEU A 18 11.09 43.26 -0.06
CA LEU A 18 10.63 42.03 -0.69
C LEU A 18 11.73 40.96 -0.69
N LEU A 19 12.98 41.35 -0.98
CA LEU A 19 14.12 40.44 -1.05
C LEU A 19 14.43 39.78 0.30
N VAL A 20 14.40 40.56 1.39
CA VAL A 20 14.62 40.02 2.75
C VAL A 20 13.50 39.05 3.14
N VAL A 21 12.25 39.36 2.79
CA VAL A 21 11.10 38.50 3.09
C VAL A 21 11.23 37.14 2.40
N VAL A 22 11.51 37.12 1.09
CA VAL A 22 11.67 35.84 0.36
C VAL A 22 12.92 35.07 0.82
N ALA A 23 13.98 35.77 1.24
CA ALA A 23 15.17 35.15 1.82
C ALA A 23 14.81 34.41 3.12
N ILE A 24 14.07 35.04 4.03
CA ILE A 24 13.64 34.39 5.28
C ILE A 24 12.69 33.21 5.01
N ILE A 25 11.71 33.39 4.12
CA ILE A 25 10.77 32.31 3.75
C ILE A 25 11.52 31.12 3.14
N SER A 26 12.52 31.34 2.29
CA SER A 26 13.30 30.25 1.69
C SER A 26 14.09 29.44 2.72
N ILE A 27 14.70 30.11 3.70
CA ILE A 27 15.41 29.45 4.82
C ILE A 27 14.42 28.59 5.63
N LEU A 28 13.29 29.16 6.05
CA LEU A 28 12.30 28.43 6.84
C LEU A 28 11.69 27.26 6.06
N SER A 29 11.36 27.47 4.78
CA SER A 29 10.78 26.46 3.90
C SER A 29 11.73 25.28 3.67
N SER A 30 13.04 25.53 3.55
CA SER A 30 14.05 24.49 3.33
C SER A 30 14.06 23.41 4.43
N ILE A 31 13.76 23.78 5.67
CA ILE A 31 13.69 22.86 6.82
C ILE A 31 12.26 22.33 6.99
N ALA A 32 11.25 23.18 6.79
CA ALA A 32 9.86 22.82 7.05
C ALA A 32 9.30 21.81 6.02
N VAL A 33 9.60 21.97 4.74
CA VAL A 33 9.05 21.15 3.65
C VAL A 33 9.40 19.66 3.78
N PRO A 34 10.69 19.23 3.93
CA PRO A 34 11.00 17.81 4.05
C PRO A 34 10.35 17.18 5.29
N ASN A 35 10.37 17.87 6.43
CA ASN A 35 9.73 17.41 7.67
C ASN A 35 8.21 17.25 7.51
N PHE A 36 7.56 18.17 6.81
CA PHE A 36 6.14 18.08 6.50
C PHE A 36 5.81 16.89 5.60
N LEU A 37 6.62 16.66 4.56
CA LEU A 37 6.46 15.51 3.66
C LEU A 37 6.60 14.18 4.40
N GLU A 38 7.58 14.06 5.30
CA GLU A 38 7.73 12.89 6.17
C GLU A 38 6.53 12.67 7.08
N ALA A 39 6.06 13.74 7.74
CA ALA A 39 4.89 13.66 8.60
C ALA A 39 3.65 13.20 7.82
N GLN A 40 3.48 13.69 6.59
CA GLN A 40 2.40 13.26 5.70
C GLN A 40 2.50 11.78 5.33
N VAL A 41 3.69 11.28 4.98
CA VAL A 41 3.90 9.84 4.69
C VAL A 41 3.59 8.99 5.92
N ARG A 42 4.10 9.37 7.11
CA ARG A 42 3.80 8.66 8.37
C ARG A 42 2.29 8.63 8.67
N ALA A 43 1.58 9.72 8.43
CA ALA A 43 0.13 9.77 8.59
C ALA A 43 -0.61 8.82 7.63
N LYS A 44 -0.18 8.76 6.35
CA LYS A 44 -0.73 7.82 5.36
C LYS A 44 -0.48 6.36 5.76
N VAL A 45 0.73 6.04 6.22
CA VAL A 45 1.08 4.69 6.73
C VAL A 45 0.23 4.33 7.95
N ALA A 46 0.05 5.26 8.89
CA ALA A 46 -0.79 5.04 10.07
C ALA A 46 -2.25 4.77 9.68
N ARG A 47 -2.77 5.49 8.68
CA ARG A 47 -4.09 5.25 8.11
C ARG A 47 -4.20 3.85 7.51
N VAL A 48 -3.27 3.42 6.66
CA VAL A 48 -3.26 2.07 6.09
C VAL A 48 -3.26 1.01 7.17
N LYS A 49 -2.39 1.14 8.18
CA LYS A 49 -2.34 0.18 9.30
C LYS A 49 -3.67 0.14 10.06
N SER A 50 -4.36 1.26 10.20
CA SER A 50 -5.70 1.32 10.76
C SER A 50 -6.72 0.61 9.88
N ASP A 51 -6.72 0.89 8.58
CA ASP A 51 -7.65 0.28 7.61
C ASP A 51 -7.46 -1.25 7.54
N GLN A 52 -6.21 -1.71 7.57
CA GLN A 52 -5.88 -3.13 7.70
C GLN A 52 -6.42 -3.75 9.01
N ARG A 53 -6.54 -2.98 10.12
CA ARG A 53 -7.16 -3.47 11.37
C ARG A 53 -8.66 -3.66 11.20
N VAL A 54 -9.31 -2.73 10.51
CA VAL A 54 -10.75 -2.84 10.24
C VAL A 54 -11.03 -4.07 9.37
N ILE A 55 -10.26 -4.26 8.29
CA ILE A 55 -10.41 -5.44 7.42
C ILE A 55 -10.12 -6.73 8.20
N ALA A 56 -9.03 -6.79 8.96
CA ALA A 56 -8.69 -7.97 9.76
C ALA A 56 -9.82 -8.34 10.72
N ASN A 57 -10.37 -7.38 11.45
CA ASN A 57 -11.49 -7.63 12.36
C ASN A 57 -12.73 -8.17 11.63
N ALA A 58 -13.03 -7.63 10.44
CA ALA A 58 -14.13 -8.11 9.62
C ALA A 58 -13.91 -9.54 9.11
N VAL A 59 -12.68 -9.86 8.70
CA VAL A 59 -12.28 -11.22 8.29
C VAL A 59 -12.36 -12.19 9.47
N GLU A 60 -11.94 -11.79 10.66
CA GLU A 60 -12.07 -12.63 11.86
C GLU A 60 -13.54 -12.89 12.21
N ALA A 61 -14.39 -11.88 12.14
CA ALA A 61 -15.83 -12.05 12.35
C ALA A 61 -16.45 -12.98 11.29
N TYR A 62 -16.09 -12.81 10.01
CA TYR A 62 -16.50 -13.72 8.94
C TYR A 62 -16.05 -15.15 9.21
N ARG A 63 -14.81 -15.33 9.70
CA ARG A 63 -14.24 -16.65 10.00
C ARG A 63 -14.99 -17.36 11.12
N VAL A 64 -15.46 -16.64 12.14
CA VAL A 64 -16.29 -17.21 13.21
C VAL A 64 -17.60 -17.76 12.66
N ASP A 65 -18.24 -17.05 11.74
CA ASP A 65 -19.54 -17.46 11.19
C ASP A 65 -19.44 -18.54 10.11
N ASN A 66 -18.35 -18.56 9.33
CA ASN A 66 -18.19 -19.43 8.16
C ASN A 66 -17.16 -20.56 8.36
N ASN A 67 -16.54 -20.65 9.54
CA ASN A 67 -15.43 -21.56 9.86
C ASN A 67 -14.21 -21.46 8.93
N ASN A 68 -14.14 -20.42 8.09
CA ASN A 68 -13.04 -20.18 7.17
C ASN A 68 -12.93 -18.68 6.84
N VAL A 69 -11.74 -18.23 6.45
CA VAL A 69 -11.53 -16.87 5.94
C VAL A 69 -12.17 -16.73 4.55
N PRO A 70 -12.46 -15.50 4.08
CA PRO A 70 -12.86 -15.28 2.69
C PRO A 70 -11.84 -15.92 1.75
N LEU A 71 -12.27 -16.89 0.96
CA LEU A 71 -11.38 -17.57 0.01
C LEU A 71 -11.34 -16.82 -1.31
N ARG A 72 -10.14 -16.66 -1.83
CA ARG A 72 -9.87 -16.21 -3.18
C ARG A 72 -9.77 -17.45 -4.07
N ARG A 73 -10.91 -17.97 -4.53
CA ARG A 73 -10.90 -18.92 -5.65
C ARG A 73 -10.55 -18.16 -6.92
N ASP A 74 -9.25 -18.07 -7.21
CA ASP A 74 -8.79 -17.75 -8.57
C ASP A 74 -9.27 -18.90 -9.47
N MET A 75 -10.38 -18.69 -10.18
CA MET A 75 -10.68 -19.49 -11.36
C MET A 75 -9.78 -18.94 -12.45
N ASP A 76 -8.93 -19.79 -13.04
CA ASP A 76 -8.44 -19.43 -14.36
C ASP A 76 -9.67 -19.24 -15.26
N GLY A 77 -9.58 -18.45 -16.33
CA GLY A 77 -10.70 -18.19 -17.24
C GLY A 77 -11.35 -19.44 -17.90
N PHE A 78 -11.02 -20.64 -17.43
CA PHE A 78 -11.48 -21.96 -17.85
C PHE A 78 -12.27 -22.71 -16.76
N GLY A 79 -12.58 -22.07 -15.61
CA GLY A 79 -13.47 -22.65 -14.61
C GLY A 79 -12.88 -23.83 -13.83
N THR A 80 -11.56 -24.05 -13.92
CA THR A 80 -10.87 -24.97 -13.02
C THR A 80 -10.47 -24.22 -11.76
N PRO A 81 -10.51 -24.85 -10.56
CA PRO A 81 -9.81 -24.29 -9.42
C PRO A 81 -8.34 -24.21 -9.84
N SER A 82 -7.85 -23.01 -10.12
CA SER A 82 -6.43 -22.84 -10.41
C SER A 82 -5.72 -23.29 -9.14
N ALA A 83 -5.08 -24.47 -9.19
CA ALA A 83 -4.00 -24.76 -8.28
C ALA A 83 -3.06 -23.55 -8.39
N VAL A 84 -3.02 -22.74 -7.35
CA VAL A 84 -2.37 -21.44 -7.29
C VAL A 84 -0.90 -21.61 -7.68
N ALA A 85 -0.61 -21.54 -8.97
CA ALA A 85 0.73 -21.76 -9.51
C ALA A 85 1.61 -20.52 -9.29
N TRP A 86 1.01 -19.37 -8.99
CA TRP A 86 1.71 -18.13 -8.73
C TRP A 86 1.37 -17.58 -7.34
N PRO A 87 2.38 -17.25 -6.53
CA PRO A 87 2.22 -16.82 -5.13
C PRO A 87 1.58 -15.43 -4.96
N PHE A 88 1.09 -14.82 -6.03
CA PHE A 88 0.55 -13.47 -6.02
C PHE A 88 -0.77 -13.40 -6.78
N PRO A 89 -1.74 -12.64 -6.26
CA PRO A 89 -3.03 -12.46 -6.93
C PRO A 89 -2.92 -11.78 -8.31
N PRO A 90 -3.76 -12.15 -9.29
CA PRO A 90 -3.94 -11.35 -10.49
C PRO A 90 -4.42 -9.92 -10.16
N LEU A 91 -3.91 -8.97 -10.93
CA LEU A 91 -3.88 -7.53 -10.62
C LEU A 91 -5.25 -6.88 -10.66
N SER A 92 -6.11 -7.30 -11.60
CA SER A 92 -7.47 -6.78 -11.84
C SER A 92 -8.51 -7.25 -10.81
N GLU A 93 -8.06 -7.89 -9.73
CA GLU A 93 -8.94 -8.60 -8.81
C GLU A 93 -8.65 -8.27 -7.35
N LYS A 94 -7.87 -7.20 -7.08
CA LYS A 94 -7.84 -6.59 -5.75
C LYS A 94 -9.27 -6.37 -5.28
N GLY A 95 -9.56 -6.65 -4.01
CA GLY A 95 -10.90 -6.45 -3.42
C GLY A 95 -12.07 -7.22 -4.03
N LYS A 96 -11.92 -7.90 -5.18
CA LYS A 96 -12.99 -8.65 -5.86
C LYS A 96 -13.62 -9.69 -4.94
N TYR A 97 -12.86 -10.28 -4.02
CA TYR A 97 -13.34 -11.30 -3.09
C TYR A 97 -13.65 -10.77 -1.70
N MET A 98 -13.38 -9.48 -1.42
CA MET A 98 -13.75 -8.84 -0.16
C MET A 98 -15.23 -8.44 -0.10
N HIS A 99 -15.97 -8.50 -1.21
CA HIS A 99 -17.41 -8.21 -1.24
C HIS A 99 -18.22 -9.12 -0.29
N VAL A 100 -17.73 -10.32 0.02
CA VAL A 100 -18.37 -11.23 0.99
C VAL A 100 -18.36 -10.67 2.42
N LEU A 101 -17.49 -9.68 2.69
CA LEU A 101 -17.46 -8.97 3.97
C LEU A 101 -18.54 -7.88 4.06
N THR A 102 -19.11 -7.47 2.94
CA THR A 102 -20.15 -6.42 2.89
C THR A 102 -21.53 -6.99 2.62
N THR A 103 -21.63 -8.12 1.91
CA THR A 103 -22.90 -8.74 1.49
C THR A 103 -22.78 -10.26 1.45
N PRO A 104 -23.81 -11.03 1.83
CA PRO A 104 -25.15 -10.60 2.28
C PRO A 104 -25.21 -10.15 3.75
N ILE A 105 -24.26 -10.59 4.58
CA ILE A 105 -24.08 -10.13 5.97
C ILE A 105 -22.91 -9.15 5.98
N ALA A 106 -23.12 -7.97 6.56
CA ALA A 106 -22.11 -6.92 6.60
C ALA A 106 -21.23 -7.05 7.85
N TYR A 107 -20.04 -7.60 7.68
CA TYR A 107 -18.96 -7.58 8.70
C TYR A 107 -18.18 -6.26 8.69
N ILE A 108 -18.22 -5.55 7.55
CA ILE A 108 -17.73 -4.18 7.37
C ILE A 108 -18.72 -3.41 6.51
N THR A 109 -18.87 -2.11 6.73
CA THR A 109 -19.78 -1.27 5.95
C THR A 109 -19.26 -0.99 4.55
N THR A 110 -17.97 -0.72 4.42
CA THR A 110 -17.29 -0.43 3.16
C THR A 110 -15.86 -0.91 3.23
N ILE A 111 -15.38 -1.52 2.14
CA ILE A 111 -13.99 -1.95 2.02
C ILE A 111 -13.08 -0.71 1.84
N PRO A 112 -12.07 -0.51 2.70
CA PRO A 112 -11.13 0.60 2.56
C PRO A 112 -10.35 0.57 1.24
N VAL A 113 -10.14 1.76 0.67
CA VAL A 113 -9.28 1.99 -0.49
C VAL A 113 -7.84 2.22 0.01
N ASP A 114 -6.87 1.60 -0.64
CA ASP A 114 -5.44 1.82 -0.36
C ASP A 114 -5.06 3.25 -0.78
N ILE A 115 -4.59 4.05 0.18
CA ILE A 115 -4.15 5.43 -0.06
C ILE A 115 -2.89 5.51 -0.93
N PHE A 116 -2.09 4.45 -0.97
CA PHE A 116 -0.86 4.38 -1.75
C PHE A 116 -1.04 3.76 -3.14
N ASN A 117 -2.28 3.43 -3.51
CA ASN A 117 -2.73 2.89 -4.79
C ASN A 117 -1.76 3.11 -5.99
N THR A 118 -1.54 2.05 -6.75
CA THR A 118 -0.52 2.01 -7.82
C THR A 118 -1.14 2.03 -9.22
N PRO A 119 -0.44 2.62 -10.20
CA PRO A 119 -0.69 2.29 -11.60
C PRO A 119 -0.24 0.85 -11.90
N VAL A 120 -1.06 0.09 -12.62
CA VAL A 120 -0.67 -1.22 -13.17
C VAL A 120 0.25 -0.98 -14.38
N MET A 121 1.35 -1.72 -14.51
CA MET A 121 2.23 -1.60 -15.68
C MET A 121 1.45 -1.93 -16.96
N GLY A 122 1.43 -1.01 -17.92
CA GLY A 122 0.86 -1.22 -19.26
C GLY A 122 -0.56 -0.68 -19.50
N GLY A 123 -1.21 -0.01 -18.55
CA GLY A 123 -2.55 0.55 -18.75
C GLY A 123 -2.91 1.70 -17.81
N ASN A 124 -3.94 2.46 -18.19
CA ASN A 124 -4.56 3.54 -17.42
C ASN A 124 -4.91 3.08 -15.99
N TYR A 125 -5.01 4.03 -15.06
CA TYR A 125 -5.56 3.81 -13.71
C TYR A 125 -6.81 2.91 -13.78
N ASP A 126 -6.73 1.73 -13.16
CA ASP A 126 -7.85 0.81 -13.00
C ASP A 126 -8.42 0.99 -11.59
N PRO A 127 -9.64 1.55 -11.44
CA PRO A 127 -10.30 1.69 -10.14
C PRO A 127 -10.45 0.37 -9.38
N SER A 128 -10.45 -0.78 -10.07
CA SER A 128 -10.50 -2.10 -9.43
C SER A 128 -9.21 -2.48 -8.70
N CYS A 129 -8.12 -1.75 -8.92
CA CYS A 129 -6.83 -1.97 -8.24
C CYS A 129 -6.62 -1.05 -7.03
N ALA A 130 -7.63 -0.24 -6.68
CA ALA A 130 -7.52 0.79 -5.65
C ALA A 130 -7.66 0.24 -4.23
N TRP A 131 -8.18 -0.97 -4.03
CA TRP A 131 -8.39 -1.55 -2.70
C TRP A 131 -7.10 -2.09 -2.09
N ILE A 132 -7.07 -2.15 -0.75
CA ILE A 132 -6.05 -2.89 0.00
C ILE A 132 -6.13 -4.37 -0.42
N ASP A 133 -4.99 -5.00 -0.66
CA ASP A 133 -4.97 -6.39 -1.12
C ASP A 133 -5.16 -7.36 0.04
N PHE A 134 -5.95 -8.40 -0.19
CA PHE A 134 -6.23 -9.46 0.79
C PHE A 134 -5.81 -10.78 0.17
N TRP A 135 -4.90 -11.47 0.85
CA TRP A 135 -4.40 -12.77 0.44
C TRP A 135 -4.94 -13.80 1.41
N ASP A 136 -5.70 -14.75 0.86
CA ASP A 136 -6.26 -15.83 1.63
C ASP A 136 -5.19 -16.83 2.10
N GLU A 137 -5.64 -17.92 2.71
CA GLU A 137 -4.75 -18.97 3.21
C GLU A 137 -3.84 -19.53 2.11
N ILE A 138 -4.40 -19.87 0.95
CA ILE A 138 -3.66 -20.54 -0.12
C ILE A 138 -2.60 -19.60 -0.71
N GLN A 139 -2.93 -18.33 -0.91
CA GLN A 139 -1.97 -17.35 -1.43
C GLN A 139 -0.88 -17.05 -0.41
N THR A 140 -1.24 -16.91 0.87
CA THR A 140 -0.29 -16.74 1.97
C THR A 140 0.71 -17.90 2.02
N GLN A 141 0.23 -19.15 1.92
CA GLN A 141 1.08 -20.34 1.85
C GLN A 141 2.04 -20.30 0.67
N ASN A 142 1.53 -20.04 -0.53
CA ASN A 142 2.36 -20.02 -1.74
C ASN A 142 3.41 -18.91 -1.69
N TRP A 143 3.05 -17.75 -1.15
CA TRP A 143 3.99 -16.66 -0.96
C TRP A 143 5.08 -17.03 0.05
N LEU A 144 4.72 -17.52 1.23
CA LEU A 144 5.67 -17.95 2.26
C LEU A 144 6.60 -19.05 1.75
N ARG A 145 6.07 -20.00 0.96
CA ARG A 145 6.85 -21.05 0.29
C ARG A 145 7.98 -20.46 -0.55
N VAL A 146 7.68 -19.45 -1.37
CA VAL A 146 8.68 -18.79 -2.24
C VAL A 146 9.67 -17.96 -1.44
N GLN A 147 9.25 -17.35 -0.32
CA GLN A 147 10.16 -16.59 0.53
C GLN A 147 11.12 -17.46 1.32
N LYS A 148 10.63 -18.56 1.89
CA LYS A 148 11.42 -19.50 2.69
C LYS A 148 12.19 -20.52 1.85
N ASN A 149 12.03 -20.49 0.53
CA ASN A 149 12.60 -21.49 -0.39
C ASN A 149 12.26 -22.93 0.02
N GLN A 150 11.01 -23.16 0.41
CA GLN A 150 10.52 -24.47 0.85
C GLN A 150 9.66 -25.11 -0.24
N ALA A 151 9.50 -26.44 -0.22
CA ALA A 151 8.63 -27.15 -1.17
C ALA A 151 7.15 -27.09 -0.79
N SER A 152 6.87 -26.99 0.52
CA SER A 152 5.52 -26.84 1.08
C SER A 152 5.59 -25.95 2.32
N TYR A 153 4.52 -25.19 2.56
CA TYR A 153 4.37 -24.39 3.77
C TYR A 153 2.92 -24.47 4.24
N ASN A 154 2.70 -25.02 5.44
CA ASN A 154 1.38 -25.06 6.04
C ASN A 154 1.18 -23.76 6.83
N SER A 155 0.33 -22.88 6.32
CA SER A 155 -0.11 -21.70 7.06
C SER A 155 -1.61 -21.80 7.33
N GLU A 156 -2.05 -22.97 7.81
CA GLU A 156 -3.46 -23.27 8.05
C GLU A 156 -4.17 -22.13 8.79
N GLY A 157 -5.23 -21.62 8.18
CA GLY A 157 -6.03 -20.52 8.69
C GLY A 157 -5.39 -19.13 8.65
N ASN A 158 -4.14 -18.96 8.19
CA ASN A 158 -3.44 -17.66 8.14
C ASN A 158 -3.73 -16.88 6.86
N TYR A 159 -4.15 -15.62 6.98
CA TYR A 159 -4.24 -14.68 5.86
C TYR A 159 -3.24 -13.53 5.99
N MET A 160 -3.04 -12.82 4.88
CA MET A 160 -2.25 -11.59 4.83
C MET A 160 -3.07 -10.45 4.24
N ILE A 161 -2.83 -9.24 4.75
CA ILE A 161 -3.35 -8.01 4.17
C ILE A 161 -2.16 -7.16 3.76
N VAL A 162 -2.16 -6.71 2.50
CA VAL A 162 -1.01 -6.04 1.89
C VAL A 162 -1.43 -4.69 1.32
N SER A 163 -0.66 -3.67 1.67
CA SER A 163 -0.67 -2.38 0.99
C SER A 163 0.68 -2.18 0.33
N VAL A 164 0.68 -1.55 -0.84
CA VAL A 164 1.91 -1.29 -1.60
C VAL A 164 2.88 -0.36 -0.88
N GLY A 165 2.38 0.50 0.01
CA GLY A 165 3.22 1.40 0.78
C GLY A 165 3.73 2.61 -0.02
N PRO A 166 4.59 3.45 0.58
CA PRO A 166 4.99 4.74 0.00
C PRO A 166 5.71 4.66 -1.35
N ASP A 167 6.39 3.55 -1.64
CA ASP A 167 7.06 3.33 -2.92
C ASP A 167 6.06 3.06 -4.06
N LYS A 168 4.83 2.67 -3.74
CA LYS A 168 3.76 2.33 -4.70
C LYS A 168 4.13 1.16 -5.62
N TYR A 169 4.97 0.23 -5.15
CA TYR A 169 5.45 -0.88 -5.97
C TYR A 169 5.41 -2.22 -5.22
N MET A 170 4.62 -3.17 -5.75
CA MET A 170 4.58 -4.54 -5.21
C MET A 170 5.61 -5.49 -5.86
N GLY A 171 6.27 -5.08 -6.95
CA GLY A 171 7.44 -5.79 -7.49
C GLY A 171 7.12 -7.08 -8.21
N ILE A 172 6.00 -7.12 -8.94
CA ILE A 172 5.50 -8.30 -9.63
C ILE A 172 5.46 -8.00 -11.12
N VAL A 173 6.43 -8.50 -11.86
CA VAL A 173 6.42 -8.48 -13.34
C VAL A 173 6.16 -9.91 -13.81
N ARG A 174 5.11 -10.14 -14.59
CA ARG A 174 4.98 -11.39 -15.36
C ARG A 174 6.07 -11.41 -16.43
N ALA A 175 7.20 -12.03 -16.11
CA ALA A 175 8.21 -12.40 -17.09
C ALA A 175 7.75 -13.65 -17.87
N TYR A 176 6.78 -13.47 -18.75
CA TYR A 176 6.68 -14.28 -19.96
C TYR A 176 6.74 -13.29 -21.12
N GLU A 177 7.63 -13.58 -22.07
CA GLU A 177 7.92 -12.80 -23.28
C GLU A 177 6.65 -12.09 -23.81
N GLY A 178 6.53 -10.78 -23.55
CA GLY A 178 5.44 -9.92 -24.04
C GLY A 178 4.26 -9.63 -23.08
N GLY A 179 4.22 -10.19 -21.86
CA GLY A 179 3.11 -9.98 -20.91
C GLY A 179 3.13 -8.61 -20.20
N ARG A 180 2.22 -7.71 -20.58
CA ARG A 180 2.05 -6.34 -20.02
C ARG A 180 1.15 -6.28 -18.77
N TRP A 181 1.35 -7.15 -17.78
CA TRP A 181 0.49 -7.18 -16.60
C TRP A 181 1.33 -7.38 -15.32
N GLY A 182 1.49 -6.33 -14.51
CA GLY A 182 2.22 -6.36 -13.24
C GLY A 182 2.06 -5.10 -12.39
N TYR A 183 2.43 -5.14 -11.11
CA TYR A 183 2.86 -3.91 -10.42
C TYR A 183 4.24 -3.54 -10.95
N PRO A 184 4.57 -2.25 -11.09
CA PRO A 184 5.89 -1.89 -11.55
C PRO A 184 6.95 -2.43 -10.58
N SER A 185 8.03 -3.00 -11.10
CA SER A 185 9.15 -3.53 -10.32
C SER A 185 10.21 -2.48 -10.00
N GLU A 186 9.85 -1.20 -10.03
CA GLU A 186 10.87 -0.16 -9.91
C GLU A 186 11.27 0.15 -8.46
N PRO A 187 12.57 0.39 -8.19
CA PRO A 187 13.65 0.47 -9.17
C PRO A 187 13.97 -0.89 -9.84
N ALA A 188 14.21 -0.84 -11.16
CA ALA A 188 14.25 -1.93 -12.15
C ALA A 188 15.21 -3.11 -11.87
N SER A 189 15.84 -3.16 -10.70
CA SER A 189 16.86 -4.12 -10.30
C SER A 189 16.36 -5.22 -9.35
N ILE A 190 15.18 -5.09 -8.75
CA ILE A 190 14.73 -6.06 -7.73
C ILE A 190 13.59 -6.92 -8.30
N ARG A 191 13.93 -8.14 -8.69
CA ARG A 191 12.99 -9.12 -9.28
C ARG A 191 11.78 -9.48 -8.39
N LEU A 192 11.73 -9.03 -7.13
CA LEU A 192 10.66 -9.29 -6.15
C LEU A 192 10.61 -8.19 -5.08
N SER A 193 10.13 -6.96 -5.36
CA SER A 193 9.99 -5.92 -4.30
C SER A 193 8.98 -6.29 -3.21
N SER A 194 8.12 -7.29 -3.45
CA SER A 194 7.30 -7.96 -2.43
C SER A 194 8.10 -8.60 -1.28
N LYS A 195 9.43 -8.70 -1.41
CA LYS A 195 10.35 -9.09 -0.33
C LYS A 195 10.71 -7.96 0.63
N LEU A 196 10.49 -6.73 0.19
CA LEU A 196 10.85 -5.53 0.94
C LEU A 196 9.69 -5.15 1.85
N PHE A 197 10.04 -4.91 3.09
CA PHE A 197 9.12 -4.50 4.14
C PHE A 197 9.26 -3.01 4.38
N TYR A 198 8.14 -2.32 4.52
CA TYR A 198 8.13 -0.92 4.93
C TYR A 198 8.89 -0.74 6.25
N ASP A 199 9.95 0.07 6.20
CA ASP A 199 10.74 0.48 7.36
C ASP A 199 10.50 1.98 7.66
N PRO A 200 9.97 2.33 8.84
CA PRO A 200 9.72 3.72 9.21
C PRO A 200 11.00 4.55 9.43
N THR A 201 12.17 3.92 9.55
CA THR A 201 13.45 4.60 9.81
C THR A 201 14.12 5.14 8.55
N ASN A 202 13.69 4.70 7.36
CA ASN A 202 14.26 5.11 6.06
C ASN A 202 13.68 6.44 5.49
N GLY A 203 13.04 7.27 6.32
CA GLY A 203 12.53 8.59 5.91
C GLY A 203 11.31 8.55 4.97
N THR A 204 11.17 9.54 4.07
CA THR A 204 10.06 9.63 3.08
C THR A 204 10.11 8.56 1.99
N ILE A 205 11.26 7.91 1.79
CA ILE A 205 11.52 6.96 0.70
C ILE A 205 11.73 5.58 1.32
N SER A 206 10.76 5.13 2.10
CA SER A 206 10.74 3.76 2.58
C SER A 206 10.36 2.85 1.42
N SER A 207 11.31 2.04 0.97
CA SER A 207 11.05 0.96 0.01
C SER A 207 10.34 -0.19 0.72
N GLY A 208 9.41 -0.83 0.02
CA GLY A 208 8.71 -2.01 0.49
C GLY A 208 7.26 -1.79 0.91
N ASN A 209 6.58 -2.92 1.01
CA ASN A 209 5.15 -3.00 1.20
C ASN A 209 4.79 -3.05 2.69
N ILE A 210 3.56 -2.64 3.02
CA ILE A 210 3.01 -2.66 4.37
C ILE A 210 2.18 -3.93 4.53
N TYR A 211 2.73 -4.89 5.25
CA TYR A 211 2.08 -6.17 5.52
C TYR A 211 1.41 -6.16 6.89
N ARG A 212 0.24 -6.79 6.95
CA ARG A 212 -0.37 -7.23 8.19
C ARG A 212 -0.66 -8.72 8.10
N TRP A 213 -0.25 -9.41 9.15
CA TRP A 213 -0.34 -10.86 9.26
C TRP A 213 -1.36 -11.23 10.32
N GLN A 214 -1.87 -12.46 10.23
CA GLN A 214 -2.68 -13.03 11.29
C GLN A 214 -1.78 -13.65 12.38
N ARG A 215 -2.10 -13.25 13.62
CA ARG A 215 -1.73 -13.76 14.96
C ARG A 215 -0.28 -14.22 15.24
N ASP A 216 0.32 -15.09 14.42
CA ASP A 216 1.61 -15.77 14.69
C ASP A 216 2.63 -15.67 13.53
N LEU A 217 2.35 -14.90 12.48
CA LEU A 217 3.30 -14.62 11.42
C LEU A 217 3.92 -13.23 11.64
N ASP A 218 5.22 -13.17 11.86
CA ASP A 218 5.98 -11.91 11.95
C ASP A 218 6.95 -11.77 10.77
N GLN A 219 7.41 -10.55 10.52
CA GLN A 219 8.46 -10.27 9.53
C GLN A 219 9.71 -11.17 9.73
N LYS A 220 9.99 -11.56 10.97
CA LYS A 220 11.10 -12.43 11.37
C LYS A 220 10.92 -13.88 10.94
N ASP A 221 9.69 -14.31 10.70
CA ASP A 221 9.42 -15.68 10.24
C ASP A 221 9.65 -15.81 8.73
N VAL A 222 9.58 -14.71 7.99
CA VAL A 222 9.85 -14.65 6.56
C VAL A 222 11.35 -14.70 6.27
N TYR A 223 12.17 -14.12 7.15
CA TYR A 223 13.62 -14.21 7.09
C TYR A 223 14.16 -14.79 8.41
N PRO A 224 14.53 -16.09 8.48
CA PRO A 224 15.35 -16.54 9.59
C PRO A 224 16.57 -15.64 9.63
N LYS A 225 16.85 -15.01 10.79
CA LYS A 225 17.98 -14.10 10.99
C LYS A 225 19.17 -14.67 10.23
N GLN A 226 19.68 -13.93 9.24
CA GLN A 226 21.01 -14.21 8.73
C GLN A 226 21.92 -14.10 9.95
N LEU A 227 22.40 -15.24 10.43
CA LEU A 227 23.43 -15.32 11.44
C LEU A 227 24.61 -14.56 10.83
N PHE A 228 24.92 -13.40 11.41
CA PHE A 228 26.23 -12.80 11.27
C PHE A 228 27.25 -13.70 11.98
#